data_AF-A0A1U9LJ35-F1
#
_entry.id   AF-A0A1U9LJ35-F1
#
_cell.length_a   1.000
_cell.length_b   1.000
_cell.length_c   1.000
_cell.angle_alpha   90.00
_cell.angle_beta   90.00
_cell.angle_gamma   90.00
#
_symmetry.space_group_name_H-M   'P 1'
#
loop_
_entity.id
_entity.type
_entity.pdbx_description
1 polymer ?
#
loop_
_entity_poly.entity_id
_entity_poly.type
_entity_poly.pdbx_seq_one_letter_code
_entity_poly.pdbx_strand_id
1 'polypeptide(L)'
;MYSACEYLIQKERFTHIRSGGAALSDHQAILLTNAGVIRHENATICLPAHLNSDLTGFVENALDRFCPGRSANRHHAALARHLGLDPFQDFRDFIAAGGTVQVNEKGFKARNLDIVRPLRLLDDGVLAFTFGSQTPWVIRQYAPHVGPEDAGLGGSGTKHAWAHARTRKWHACLD
;
A
#
# COMPACT_ATOMS: atom_id res chain seq x y z
N MET A 1 -11.05 -0.73 -11.00
CA MET A 1 -10.41 -0.65 -9.67
C MET A 1 -9.25 0.35 -9.62
N TYR A 2 -8.58 0.67 -10.73
CA TYR A 2 -7.50 1.69 -10.82
C TYR A 2 -7.92 3.14 -10.56
N SER A 3 -9.21 3.45 -10.71
CA SER A 3 -9.67 4.82 -10.94
C SER A 3 -9.32 5.81 -9.84
N ALA A 4 -9.33 5.42 -8.55
CA ALA A 4 -9.13 6.39 -7.47
C ALA A 4 -7.66 6.82 -7.30
N CYS A 5 -6.74 5.84 -7.23
CA CYS A 5 -5.30 6.12 -7.20
C CYS A 5 -4.86 6.84 -8.48
N GLU A 6 -5.26 6.31 -9.64
CA GLU A 6 -4.88 6.86 -10.94
C GLU A 6 -5.41 8.30 -11.10
N TYR A 7 -6.67 8.55 -10.74
CA TYR A 7 -7.25 9.90 -10.73
C TYR A 7 -6.44 10.86 -9.88
N LEU A 8 -6.06 10.47 -8.65
CA LEU A 8 -5.26 11.32 -7.77
C LEU A 8 -3.86 11.56 -8.32
N ILE A 9 -3.21 10.52 -8.86
CA ILE A 9 -1.91 10.64 -9.51
C ILE A 9 -1.96 11.66 -10.64
N GLN A 10 -2.97 11.58 -11.51
CA GLN A 10 -3.13 12.50 -12.64
C GLN A 10 -3.50 13.92 -12.17
N LYS A 11 -4.44 14.05 -11.24
CA LYS A 11 -4.92 15.33 -10.73
C LYS A 11 -3.83 16.11 -10.01
N GLU A 12 -3.12 15.45 -9.09
CA GLU A 12 -2.10 16.06 -8.24
C GLU A 12 -0.71 16.01 -8.88
N ARG A 13 -0.57 15.35 -10.04
CA ARG A 13 0.67 15.17 -10.79
C ARG A 13 1.77 14.47 -9.97
N PHE A 14 1.38 13.48 -9.18
CA PHE A 14 2.35 12.67 -8.45
C PHE A 14 3.21 11.86 -9.40
N THR A 15 4.52 11.91 -9.20
CA THR A 15 5.50 11.19 -10.03
C THR A 15 6.10 9.98 -9.33
N HIS A 16 5.87 9.85 -8.02
CA HIS A 16 6.39 8.79 -7.17
C HIS A 16 5.27 8.14 -6.36
N ILE A 17 5.42 6.85 -6.07
CA ILE A 17 4.47 6.11 -5.24
C ILE A 17 5.20 5.25 -4.21
N ARG A 18 4.67 5.21 -2.99
CA ARG A 18 5.15 4.34 -1.93
C ARG A 18 4.00 3.58 -1.29
N SER A 19 4.13 2.27 -1.17
CA SER A 19 3.06 1.39 -0.70
C SER A 19 3.58 0.25 0.18
N GLY A 20 2.68 -0.42 0.89
CA GLY A 20 3.01 -1.47 1.86
C GLY A 20 3.15 -2.91 1.33
N GLY A 21 2.83 -3.13 0.07
CA GLY A 21 2.84 -4.42 -0.63
C GLY A 21 2.30 -5.64 0.11
N ALA A 22 1.40 -5.53 1.08
CA ALA A 22 0.96 -6.70 1.87
C ALA A 22 -0.55 -6.84 2.06
N ALA A 23 -1.34 -5.94 1.45
CA ALA A 23 -2.78 -5.97 1.43
C ALA A 23 -3.28 -5.57 0.03
N LEU A 24 -4.56 -5.84 -0.28
CA LEU A 24 -5.18 -5.48 -1.56
C LEU A 24 -5.00 -3.98 -1.90
N SER A 25 -5.22 -3.10 -0.92
CA SER A 25 -5.00 -1.66 -1.09
C SER A 25 -3.57 -1.31 -1.47
N ASP A 26 -2.61 -2.06 -0.92
CA ASP A 26 -1.21 -1.82 -1.15
C ASP A 26 -0.75 -2.31 -2.54
N HIS A 27 -1.34 -3.42 -3.00
CA HIS A 27 -1.03 -4.05 -4.29
C HIS A 27 -1.40 -3.17 -5.50
N GLN A 28 -2.31 -2.21 -5.32
CA GLN A 28 -2.65 -1.26 -6.37
C GLN A 28 -1.45 -0.47 -6.88
N ALA A 29 -0.48 -0.14 -6.01
CA ALA A 29 0.71 0.57 -6.42
C ALA A 29 1.56 -0.24 -7.42
N ILE A 30 1.67 -1.55 -7.20
CA ILE A 30 2.39 -2.47 -8.09
C ILE A 30 1.70 -2.52 -9.44
N LEU A 31 0.37 -2.70 -9.44
CA LEU A 31 -0.41 -2.76 -10.67
C LEU A 31 -0.34 -1.46 -11.48
N LEU A 32 -0.44 -0.30 -10.84
CA LEU A 32 -0.32 1.00 -11.51
C LEU A 32 1.06 1.22 -12.12
N THR A 33 2.11 0.80 -11.41
CA THR A 33 3.47 0.86 -11.92
C THR A 33 3.68 -0.08 -13.10
N ASN A 34 3.21 -1.33 -13.02
CA ASN A 34 3.27 -2.29 -14.13
C ASN A 34 2.44 -1.83 -15.34
N ALA A 35 1.37 -1.08 -15.12
CA ALA A 35 0.57 -0.45 -16.18
C ALA A 35 1.22 0.82 -16.78
N GLY A 36 2.37 1.26 -16.27
CA GLY A 36 3.10 2.43 -16.77
C GLY A 36 2.54 3.78 -16.30
N VAL A 37 1.62 3.81 -15.33
CA VAL A 37 1.06 5.05 -14.77
C VAL A 37 2.12 5.81 -13.97
N ILE A 38 2.95 5.08 -13.22
CA ILE A 38 4.14 5.57 -12.54
C ILE A 38 5.32 4.75 -13.03
N ARG A 39 6.45 5.40 -13.32
CA ARG A 39 7.67 4.68 -13.72
C ARG A 39 8.21 3.83 -12.58
N HIS A 40 8.75 2.65 -12.89
CA HIS A 40 9.27 1.70 -11.90
C HIS A 40 10.34 2.31 -10.99
N GLU A 41 11.25 3.14 -11.51
CA GLU A 41 12.29 3.79 -10.72
C GLU A 41 11.74 4.77 -9.65
N ASN A 42 10.49 5.23 -9.82
CA ASN A 42 9.82 6.14 -8.90
C ASN A 42 8.87 5.42 -7.92
N ALA A 43 8.84 4.09 -7.94
CA ALA A 43 7.97 3.28 -7.11
C ALA A 43 8.76 2.54 -6.02
N THR A 44 8.28 2.62 -4.79
CA THR A 44 8.84 1.87 -3.64
C THR A 44 7.76 1.03 -2.96
N ILE A 45 8.01 -0.27 -2.82
CA ILE A 45 7.15 -1.18 -2.06
C ILE A 45 7.84 -1.57 -0.75
N CYS A 46 7.30 -1.08 0.36
CA CYS A 46 7.77 -1.36 1.72
C CYS A 46 7.07 -2.61 2.27
N LEU A 47 7.77 -3.74 2.34
CA LEU A 47 7.25 -5.03 2.78
C LEU A 47 7.46 -5.28 4.28
N PRO A 48 6.54 -5.98 4.96
CA PRO A 48 6.67 -6.32 6.38
C PRO A 48 7.52 -7.57 6.65
N ALA A 49 7.90 -8.30 5.60
CA ALA A 49 8.73 -9.50 5.62
C ALA A 49 9.39 -9.69 4.25
N HIS A 50 10.45 -10.49 4.19
CA HIS A 50 11.12 -10.82 2.94
C HIS A 50 10.24 -11.68 2.03
N LEU A 51 10.35 -11.47 0.72
CA LEU A 51 9.92 -12.47 -0.27
C LEU A 51 10.90 -13.66 -0.22
N ASN A 52 10.41 -14.86 -0.49
CA ASN A 52 11.25 -16.04 -0.67
C ASN A 52 12.12 -15.92 -1.94
N SER A 53 13.14 -16.76 -2.06
CA SER A 53 14.14 -16.67 -3.13
C SER A 53 13.56 -16.83 -4.54
N ASP A 54 12.45 -17.56 -4.68
CA ASP A 54 11.72 -17.81 -5.92
C ASP A 54 10.58 -16.80 -6.17
N LEU A 55 10.39 -15.83 -5.27
CA LEU A 55 9.37 -14.78 -5.38
C LEU A 55 7.95 -15.34 -5.57
N THR A 56 7.64 -16.44 -4.89
CA THR A 56 6.31 -17.11 -4.88
C THR A 56 5.54 -16.87 -3.57
N GLY A 57 6.18 -16.25 -2.58
CA GLY A 57 5.62 -16.06 -1.26
C GLY A 57 6.48 -15.16 -0.38
N PHE A 58 5.98 -14.86 0.81
CA PHE A 58 6.74 -14.24 1.89
C PHE A 58 7.32 -15.33 2.80
N VAL A 59 8.53 -15.09 3.29
CA VAL A 59 9.21 -15.96 4.27
C VAL A 59 8.40 -15.98 5.57
N GLU A 60 8.01 -17.18 6.00
CA GLU A 60 7.32 -17.38 7.28
C GLU A 60 8.31 -17.75 8.38
N ASN A 61 8.45 -16.88 9.38
CA ASN A 61 9.16 -17.23 10.62
C ASN A 61 8.18 -17.89 11.60
N ALA A 62 8.33 -19.20 11.82
CA ALA A 62 7.47 -19.96 12.73
C ALA A 62 7.70 -19.64 14.22
N LEU A 63 8.84 -19.02 14.57
CA LEU A 63 9.17 -18.62 15.94
C LEU A 63 8.42 -17.34 16.36
N ASP A 64 7.95 -16.56 15.40
CA ASP A 64 7.19 -15.34 15.67
C ASP A 64 5.72 -15.65 15.89
N ARG A 65 5.23 -15.40 17.12
CA ARG A 65 3.80 -15.49 17.45
C ARG A 65 2.93 -14.66 16.48
N PHE A 66 3.45 -13.53 16.01
CA PHE A 66 2.85 -12.69 14.98
C PHE A 66 3.72 -12.68 13.74
N CYS A 67 3.67 -13.75 12.96
CA CYS A 67 4.43 -13.91 11.73
C CYS A 67 3.92 -12.97 10.61
N PRO A 68 4.67 -11.91 10.22
CA PRO A 68 4.21 -10.97 9.20
C PRO A 68 4.14 -11.61 7.82
N GLY A 69 5.06 -12.53 7.50
CA GLY A 69 5.08 -13.30 6.25
C GLY A 69 3.81 -14.12 6.07
N ARG A 70 3.39 -14.88 7.09
CA ARG A 70 2.13 -15.65 7.05
C ARG A 70 0.91 -14.77 6.80
N SER A 71 0.88 -13.60 7.46
CA SER A 71 -0.22 -12.65 7.29
C SER A 71 -0.23 -12.08 5.86
N ALA A 72 0.93 -11.70 5.33
CA ALA A 72 1.08 -11.23 3.95
C ALA A 72 0.70 -12.30 2.92
N ASN A 73 1.15 -13.55 3.09
CA ASN A 73 0.75 -14.69 2.25
C ASN A 73 -0.76 -14.88 2.22
N ARG A 74 -1.41 -14.84 3.40
CA ARG A 74 -2.87 -14.94 3.51
C ARG A 74 -3.58 -13.82 2.76
N HIS A 75 -3.09 -12.59 2.84
CA HIS A 75 -3.68 -11.46 2.12
C HIS A 75 -3.54 -11.59 0.60
N HIS A 76 -2.38 -12.04 0.10
CA HIS A 76 -2.16 -12.26 -1.32
C HIS A 76 -2.94 -13.46 -1.87
N ALA A 77 -3.09 -14.54 -1.08
CA ALA A 77 -3.95 -15.65 -1.47
C ALA A 77 -5.42 -15.23 -1.57
N ALA A 78 -5.90 -14.36 -0.67
CA ALA A 78 -7.24 -13.80 -0.74
C ALA A 78 -7.41 -12.88 -1.96
N LEU A 79 -6.40 -12.04 -2.24
CA LEU A 79 -6.34 -11.18 -3.43
C LEU A 79 -6.44 -11.99 -4.72
N ALA A 80 -5.59 -13.02 -4.85
CA ALA A 80 -5.54 -13.89 -6.02
C ALA A 80 -6.90 -14.57 -6.27
N ARG A 81 -7.53 -15.08 -5.21
CA ARG A 81 -8.85 -15.71 -5.31
C ARG A 81 -9.94 -14.72 -5.72
N HIS A 82 -9.92 -13.50 -5.19
CA HIS A 82 -11.01 -12.55 -5.38
C HIS A 82 -10.92 -11.83 -6.74
N LEU A 83 -9.71 -11.51 -7.20
CA LEU A 83 -9.49 -10.76 -8.44
C LEU A 83 -9.01 -11.61 -9.62
N GLY A 84 -8.66 -12.88 -9.40
CA GLY A 84 -8.09 -13.73 -10.45
C GLY A 84 -6.70 -13.28 -10.91
N LEU A 85 -5.95 -12.61 -10.03
CA LEU A 85 -4.59 -12.11 -10.31
C LEU A 85 -3.54 -13.05 -9.70
N ASP A 86 -2.33 -13.06 -10.26
CA ASP A 86 -1.14 -13.62 -9.62
C ASP A 86 -0.31 -12.47 -9.02
N PRO A 87 -0.51 -12.12 -7.73
CA PRO A 87 0.21 -11.00 -7.15
C PRO A 87 1.72 -11.22 -7.09
N PHE A 88 2.17 -12.47 -7.06
CA PHE A 88 3.59 -12.77 -7.02
C PHE A 88 4.22 -12.64 -8.40
N GLN A 89 3.47 -12.92 -9.49
CA GLN A 89 3.89 -12.50 -10.83
C GLN A 89 4.02 -10.98 -10.93
N ASP A 90 3.05 -10.23 -10.40
CA ASP A 90 3.11 -8.77 -10.42
C ASP A 90 4.36 -8.22 -9.70
N PHE A 91 4.74 -8.83 -8.57
CA PHE A 91 5.99 -8.53 -7.87
C PHE A 91 7.22 -8.85 -8.71
N ARG A 92 7.26 -10.01 -9.37
CA ARG A 92 8.37 -10.39 -10.25
C ARG A 92 8.53 -9.37 -11.37
N ASP A 93 7.44 -8.99 -12.03
CA ASP A 93 7.45 -8.01 -13.12
C ASP A 93 7.90 -6.64 -12.63
N PHE A 94 7.41 -6.20 -11.47
CA PHE A 94 7.80 -4.94 -10.83
C PHE A 94 9.29 -4.87 -10.52
N ILE A 95 9.84 -5.92 -9.89
CA ILE A 95 11.25 -5.99 -9.53
C ILE A 95 12.13 -6.07 -10.79
N ALA A 96 11.74 -6.91 -11.76
CA ALA A 96 12.49 -7.10 -13.01
C ALA A 96 12.59 -5.79 -13.83
N ALA A 97 11.57 -4.94 -13.76
CA ALA A 97 11.55 -3.64 -14.43
C ALA A 97 12.23 -2.51 -13.63
N GLY A 98 12.89 -2.81 -12.50
CA GLY A 98 13.68 -1.84 -11.73
C GLY A 98 12.93 -1.17 -10.58
N GLY A 99 11.76 -1.68 -10.20
CA GLY A 99 11.02 -1.22 -9.03
C GLY A 99 11.77 -1.47 -7.72
N THR A 100 11.65 -0.55 -6.76
CA THR A 100 12.35 -0.68 -5.47
C THR A 100 11.51 -1.44 -4.45
N VAL A 101 12.09 -2.47 -3.83
CA VAL A 101 11.53 -3.17 -2.66
C VAL A 101 12.35 -2.86 -1.42
N GLN A 102 11.69 -2.46 -0.34
CA GLN A 102 12.31 -2.25 0.98
C GLN A 102 11.64 -3.17 1.99
N VAL A 103 12.42 -3.94 2.74
CA VAL A 103 11.87 -4.84 3.75
C VAL A 103 12.11 -4.27 5.15
N ASN A 104 11.08 -4.26 5.99
CA ASN A 104 11.21 -3.97 7.41
C ASN A 104 10.73 -5.17 8.24
N GLU A 105 11.69 -5.94 8.74
CA GLU A 105 11.47 -7.17 9.51
C GLU A 105 10.85 -6.92 10.89
N LYS A 106 10.75 -5.65 11.34
CA LYS A 106 10.03 -5.28 12.57
C LYS A 106 8.50 -5.28 12.36
N GLY A 107 8.02 -5.77 11.22
CA GLY A 107 6.63 -6.05 10.92
C GLY A 107 5.81 -4.84 10.45
N PHE A 108 4.48 -5.02 10.39
CA PHE A 108 3.55 -4.07 9.76
C PHE A 108 3.62 -2.64 10.30
N LYS A 109 3.75 -2.45 11.62
CA LYS A 109 3.79 -1.09 12.20
C LYS A 109 5.04 -0.33 11.76
N ALA A 110 6.20 -0.97 11.81
CA ALA A 110 7.46 -0.35 11.42
C ALA A 110 7.49 -0.06 9.92
N ARG A 111 7.03 -1.01 9.11
CA ARG A 111 6.80 -0.82 7.67
C ARG A 111 5.89 0.38 7.37
N ASN A 112 4.80 0.56 8.12
CA ASN A 112 3.88 1.69 7.93
C ASN A 112 4.56 3.03 8.20
N LEU A 113 5.53 3.09 9.11
CA LEU A 113 6.33 4.28 9.33
C LEU A 113 7.26 4.55 8.16
N ASP A 114 7.83 3.53 7.51
CA ASP A 114 8.69 3.72 6.35
C ASP A 114 7.92 4.25 5.12
N ILE A 115 6.61 4.00 5.05
CA ILE A 115 5.74 4.61 4.03
C ILE A 115 5.65 6.13 4.24
N VAL A 116 5.42 6.57 5.48
CA VAL A 116 5.08 7.98 5.77
C VAL A 116 6.27 8.86 6.15
N ARG A 117 7.39 8.27 6.60
CA ARG A 117 8.59 9.00 7.03
C ARG A 117 9.17 9.94 5.97
N PRO A 118 9.19 9.61 4.66
CA PRO A 118 9.75 10.51 3.65
C PRO A 118 8.82 11.67 3.28
N LEU A 119 7.55 11.63 3.69
CA LEU A 119 6.54 12.59 3.26
C LEU A 119 6.81 13.97 3.88
N ARG A 120 6.80 14.98 3.03
CA ARG A 120 6.89 16.40 3.36
C ARG A 120 5.49 17.00 3.40
N LEU A 121 5.34 18.05 4.20
CA LEU A 121 4.03 18.65 4.50
C LEU A 121 3.28 19.16 3.26
N LEU A 122 4.00 19.73 2.27
CA LEU A 122 3.39 20.43 1.15
C LEU A 122 3.44 19.65 -0.17
N ASP A 123 4.49 18.87 -0.40
CA ASP A 123 4.76 18.25 -1.70
C ASP A 123 4.14 16.86 -1.83
N ASP A 124 3.87 16.21 -0.70
CA ASP A 124 3.44 14.82 -0.66
C ASP A 124 1.99 14.67 -0.21
N GLY A 125 1.55 13.41 -0.10
CA GLY A 125 0.35 13.08 0.64
C GLY A 125 0.16 11.58 0.82
N VAL A 126 -0.88 11.20 1.55
CA VAL A 126 -1.23 9.80 1.82
C VAL A 126 -2.66 9.52 1.34
N LEU A 127 -2.83 8.40 0.64
CA LEU A 127 -4.13 7.87 0.28
C LEU A 127 -4.41 6.62 1.12
N ALA A 128 -5.49 6.64 1.87
CA ALA A 128 -5.98 5.50 2.62
C ALA A 128 -7.17 4.86 1.90
N PHE A 129 -7.16 3.53 1.85
CA PHE A 129 -8.27 2.73 1.37
C PHE A 129 -8.98 2.03 2.52
N THR A 130 -10.30 2.03 2.47
CA THR A 130 -11.17 1.17 3.30
C THR A 130 -12.16 0.43 2.38
N PHE A 131 -12.95 -0.48 2.95
CA PHE A 131 -13.99 -1.25 2.23
C PHE A 131 -15.34 -1.07 2.93
N GLY A 132 -16.45 -1.29 2.20
CA GLY A 132 -17.80 -1.36 2.78
C GLY A 132 -18.46 -0.01 3.07
N SER A 133 -18.25 1.00 2.23
CA SER A 133 -18.95 2.29 2.32
C SER A 133 -20.30 2.26 1.59
N GLN A 134 -21.26 3.05 2.09
CA GLN A 134 -22.51 3.35 1.38
C GLN A 134 -22.31 4.26 0.16
N THR A 135 -21.16 4.95 0.09
CA THR A 135 -20.73 5.76 -1.05
C THR A 135 -19.35 5.30 -1.51
N PRO A 136 -19.25 4.18 -2.23
CA PRO A 136 -17.98 3.67 -2.76
C PRO A 136 -17.42 4.65 -3.80
N TRP A 137 -16.10 4.62 -4.00
CA TRP A 137 -15.36 5.41 -5.00
C TRP A 137 -15.32 6.93 -4.80
N VAL A 138 -15.95 7.45 -3.74
CA VAL A 138 -15.81 8.87 -3.38
C VAL A 138 -14.47 9.10 -2.68
N ILE A 139 -13.64 9.97 -3.25
CA ILE A 139 -12.39 10.40 -2.65
C ILE A 139 -12.63 11.67 -1.83
N ARG A 140 -12.36 11.60 -0.53
CA ARG A 140 -12.44 12.74 0.38
C ARG A 140 -11.04 13.21 0.75
N GLN A 141 -10.82 14.51 0.67
CA GLN A 141 -9.58 15.14 1.11
C GLN A 141 -9.74 15.69 2.53
N TYR A 142 -8.69 15.52 3.35
CA TYR A 142 -8.65 15.97 4.74
C TYR A 142 -7.41 16.83 4.98
N ALA A 143 -7.52 17.72 5.97
CA ALA A 143 -6.39 18.51 6.43
C ALA A 143 -5.36 17.62 7.16
N PRO A 144 -4.06 17.99 7.19
CA PRO A 144 -3.00 17.16 7.78
C PRO A 144 -3.20 16.77 9.25
N HIS A 145 -3.93 17.59 10.02
CA HIS A 145 -4.18 17.36 11.44
C HIS A 145 -5.34 16.39 11.72
N VAL A 146 -6.15 16.05 10.71
CA VAL A 146 -7.31 15.16 10.91
C VAL A 146 -6.85 13.76 11.29
N GLY A 147 -7.38 13.27 12.40
CA GLY A 147 -7.11 11.93 12.94
C GLY A 147 -7.79 10.82 12.13
N PRO A 148 -7.38 9.56 12.30
CA PRO A 148 -7.99 8.46 11.56
C PRO A 148 -9.45 8.19 11.95
N GLU A 149 -9.83 8.45 13.21
CA GLU A 149 -11.21 8.32 13.70
C GLU A 149 -12.15 9.31 13.01
N ASP A 150 -11.74 10.58 12.92
CA ASP A 150 -12.51 11.65 12.27
C ASP A 150 -12.64 11.43 10.75
N ALA A 151 -11.64 10.75 10.16
CA ALA A 151 -11.68 10.34 8.77
C ALA A 151 -12.48 9.04 8.54
N GLY A 152 -13.05 8.42 9.58
CA GLY A 152 -13.83 7.19 9.45
C GLY A 152 -13.01 5.96 9.05
N LEU A 153 -11.70 5.97 9.31
CA LEU A 153 -10.82 4.87 8.91
C LEU A 153 -10.99 3.65 9.82
N GLY A 154 -11.14 2.47 9.21
CA GLY A 154 -11.04 1.18 9.88
C GLY A 154 -9.62 0.58 9.80
N GLY A 155 -9.38 -0.48 10.59
CA GLY A 155 -8.15 -1.29 10.50
C GLY A 155 -6.90 -0.68 11.17
N SER A 156 -6.22 -1.46 12.01
CA SER A 156 -5.10 -0.97 12.83
C SER A 156 -3.89 -0.49 12.01
N GLY A 157 -3.64 -1.08 10.84
CA GLY A 157 -2.54 -0.71 9.95
C GLY A 157 -2.73 0.66 9.29
N THR A 158 -3.86 0.84 8.60
CA THR A 158 -4.21 2.09 7.90
C THR A 158 -4.28 3.27 8.86
N LYS A 159 -4.94 3.09 10.02
CA LYS A 159 -4.97 4.11 11.09
C LYS A 159 -3.57 4.53 11.53
N HIS A 160 -2.67 3.57 11.70
CA HIS A 160 -1.31 3.84 12.15
C HIS A 160 -0.53 4.70 11.16
N ALA A 161 -0.55 4.39 9.86
CA ALA A 161 0.12 5.21 8.85
C ALA A 161 -0.50 6.63 8.79
N TRP A 162 -1.83 6.71 8.76
CA TRP A 162 -2.57 7.98 8.72
C TRP A 162 -2.26 8.91 9.89
N ALA A 163 -2.19 8.34 11.11
CA ALA A 163 -1.91 9.10 12.32
C ALA A 163 -0.49 9.67 12.34
N HIS A 164 0.45 9.08 11.61
CA HIS A 164 1.84 9.54 11.52
C HIS A 164 2.11 10.41 10.28
N ALA A 165 1.23 10.37 9.27
CA ALA A 165 1.30 11.29 8.15
C ALA A 165 0.95 12.72 8.60
N ARG A 166 1.89 13.66 8.37
CA ARG A 166 1.73 15.09 8.65
C ARG A 166 1.66 15.88 7.34
N THR A 167 0.96 15.33 6.35
CA THR A 167 0.86 15.88 5.00
C THR A 167 -0.59 15.84 4.53
N ARG A 168 -0.88 16.20 3.28
CA ARG A 168 -2.22 16.10 2.69
C ARG A 168 -2.70 14.65 2.77
N LYS A 169 -4.00 14.47 3.05
CA LYS A 169 -4.57 13.13 3.22
C LYS A 169 -5.82 12.97 2.37
N TRP A 170 -5.93 11.81 1.74
CA TRP A 170 -7.11 11.39 0.99
C TRP A 170 -7.59 10.05 1.51
N HIS A 171 -8.90 9.90 1.58
CA HIS A 171 -9.55 8.64 1.91
C HIS A 171 -10.48 8.27 0.76
N ALA A 172 -10.33 7.04 0.28
CA ALA A 172 -11.26 6.42 -0.66
C ALA A 172 -11.80 5.14 -0.02
N CYS A 173 -13.11 4.94 -0.09
CA CYS A 173 -13.70 3.66 0.27
C CYS A 173 -14.03 2.89 -1.01
N LEU A 174 -13.59 1.63 -1.05
CA LEU A 174 -13.88 0.67 -2.10
C LEU A 174 -15.18 -0.07 -1.75
N ASP A 175 -15.81 -0.66 -2.77
CA ASP A 175 -16.93 -1.58 -2.60
C ASP A 175 -16.57 -2.77 -1.69
#